data_AF-J2TCB4-F1
#
_entry.id   AF-J2TCB4-F1
#
_cell.length_a   1.000
_cell.length_b   1.000
_cell.length_c   1.000
_cell.angle_alpha   90.00
_cell.angle_beta   90.00
_cell.angle_gamma   90.00
#
_symmetry.space_group_name_H-M   'P 1'
#
loop_
_entity.id
_entity.type
_entity.pdbx_description
1 polymer ?
#
loop_
_entity_poly.entity_id
_entity_poly.type
_entity_poly.pdbx_seq_one_letter_code
_entity_poly.pdbx_strand_id
1 'polypeptide(L)'
;MATRTEVEARIAAINDSGNNTAKEVRDVLISLLDYTENTGTGAQLPLFDLWDENPLDDPKGGRLWYSFRGIEKTTVNFTFRLLIRESSVTNFQFQLDPKIIEALTPLFQQYDNTVMSFAVPVTDIEKKTWRVWTLFFRIVENTLRISLKPNPFTTNDRIQAGDEVFTSIQFHCPPFNFDEKK
;
A
#
# COMPACT_ATOMS: atom_id res chain seq x y z
N MET A 1 24.45 27.33 11.50
CA MET A 1 24.42 26.21 10.52
C MET A 1 24.85 26.79 9.20
N ALA A 2 25.73 26.11 8.45
CA ALA A 2 26.31 26.66 7.23
C ALA A 2 25.45 26.30 6.00
N THR A 3 25.08 27.30 5.21
CA THR A 3 24.38 27.18 3.91
C THR A 3 25.36 26.84 2.79
N ARG A 4 24.88 26.38 1.62
CA ARG A 4 25.74 26.08 0.47
C ARG A 4 26.59 27.27 0.04
N THR A 5 26.00 28.46 0.04
CA THR A 5 26.72 29.69 -0.32
C THR A 5 27.85 29.99 0.67
N GLU A 6 27.64 29.73 1.97
CA GLU A 6 28.69 29.91 2.99
C GLU A 6 29.80 28.85 2.86
N VAL A 7 29.46 27.60 2.52
CA VAL A 7 30.44 26.53 2.30
C VAL A 7 31.25 26.78 1.02
N GLU A 8 30.61 27.14 -0.09
CA GLU A 8 31.26 27.48 -1.36
C GLU A 8 32.19 28.70 -1.20
N ALA A 9 31.77 29.73 -0.45
CA ALA A 9 32.60 30.88 -0.13
C ALA A 9 33.83 30.51 0.72
N ARG A 10 33.68 29.61 1.71
CA ARG A 10 34.80 29.15 2.54
C ARG A 10 35.78 28.27 1.77
N ILE A 11 35.30 27.44 0.84
CA ILE A 11 36.17 26.67 -0.07
C ILE A 11 36.95 27.61 -0.98
N ALA A 12 36.29 28.62 -1.55
CA ALA A 12 36.95 29.61 -2.41
C ALA A 12 38.01 30.44 -1.66
N ALA A 13 37.84 30.64 -0.35
CA ALA A 13 38.80 31.36 0.50
C ALA A 13 40.10 30.58 0.78
N ILE A 14 40.13 29.26 0.55
CA ILE A 14 41.31 28.36 0.69
C ILE A 14 42.19 28.40 -0.58
N ASN A 15 41.93 29.33 -1.51
CA ASN A 15 42.71 29.47 -2.74
C ASN A 15 43.97 30.32 -2.55
N ASP A 16 44.92 29.85 -1.74
CA ASP A 16 46.15 30.57 -1.40
C ASP A 16 47.42 30.05 -2.11
N SER A 17 47.25 29.35 -3.25
CA SER A 17 48.35 28.71 -3.99
C SER A 17 49.11 27.63 -3.21
N GLY A 18 48.48 27.01 -2.20
CA GLY A 18 48.99 25.81 -1.53
C GLY A 18 49.63 26.05 -0.15
N ASN A 19 49.42 27.21 0.46
CA ASN A 19 49.91 27.54 1.80
C ASN A 19 48.83 27.35 2.89
N ASN A 20 47.77 26.61 2.56
CA ASN A 20 46.62 26.44 3.44
C ASN A 20 47.03 25.83 4.78
N THR A 21 46.62 26.50 5.86
CA THR A 21 46.87 25.99 7.20
C THR A 21 45.95 24.81 7.51
N ALA A 22 46.42 23.88 8.34
CA ALA A 22 45.61 22.76 8.82
C ALA A 22 44.32 23.23 9.53
N LYS A 23 44.31 24.45 10.08
CA LYS A 23 43.15 25.07 10.71
C LYS A 23 42.07 25.43 9.67
N GLU A 24 42.45 26.09 8.57
CA GLU A 24 41.52 26.48 7.50
C GLU A 24 40.87 25.25 6.85
N VAL A 25 41.67 24.22 6.57
CA VAL A 25 41.17 22.94 6.04
C VAL A 25 40.21 22.29 7.03
N ARG A 26 40.52 22.29 8.33
CA ARG A 26 39.64 21.75 9.37
C ARG A 26 38.32 22.52 9.48
N ASP A 27 38.34 23.85 9.39
CA ASP A 27 37.15 24.68 9.50
C ASP A 27 36.21 24.49 8.31
N VAL A 28 36.74 24.28 7.10
CA VAL A 28 35.95 23.89 5.92
C VAL A 28 35.40 22.48 6.05
N LEU A 29 36.19 21.51 6.52
CA LEU A 29 35.71 20.15 6.76
C LEU A 29 34.60 20.10 7.81
N ILE A 30 34.69 20.89 8.89
CA ILE A 30 33.61 21.04 9.87
C ILE A 30 32.37 21.64 9.22
N SER A 31 32.53 22.67 8.38
CA SER A 31 31.41 23.30 7.66
C SER A 31 30.74 22.36 6.66
N LEU A 32 31.51 21.44 6.05
CA LEU A 32 31.01 20.37 5.18
C LEU A 32 30.32 19.24 5.97
N LEU A 33 30.81 18.92 7.17
CA LEU A 33 30.16 17.97 8.08
C LEU A 33 28.84 18.52 8.61
N ASP A 34 28.78 19.82 8.89
CA ASP A 34 27.58 20.54 9.35
C ASP A 34 26.68 21.01 8.19
N TYR A 35 27.03 20.64 6.96
CA TYR A 35 26.27 20.98 5.75
C TYR A 35 24.98 20.16 5.68
N THR A 36 23.85 20.80 5.95
CA THR A 36 22.53 20.16 6.05
C THR A 36 21.62 20.43 4.85
N GLU A 37 22.01 21.28 3.90
CA GLU A 37 21.20 21.49 2.68
C GLU A 37 21.09 20.24 1.81
N ASN A 38 22.03 19.29 1.94
CA ASN A 38 21.96 17.94 1.34
C ASN A 38 21.76 16.81 2.37
N THR A 39 21.45 17.11 3.64
CA THR A 39 20.75 16.09 4.43
C THR A 39 19.38 16.01 3.79
N GLY A 40 19.25 15.06 2.84
CA GLY A 40 18.08 14.91 2.00
C GLY A 40 16.88 15.18 2.85
N THR A 41 16.14 16.24 2.49
CA THR A 41 14.93 16.66 3.17
C THR A 41 14.23 15.39 3.60
N GLY A 42 14.14 15.19 4.92
CA GLY A 42 13.29 14.18 5.52
C GLY A 42 11.84 14.54 5.22
N ALA A 43 11.50 14.58 3.94
CA ALA A 43 10.15 14.48 3.44
C ALA A 43 9.73 13.10 3.89
N GLN A 44 9.30 13.02 5.14
CA GLN A 44 8.64 11.88 5.70
C GLN A 44 7.49 11.62 4.74
N LEU A 45 7.65 10.58 3.91
CA LEU A 45 6.59 10.16 3.02
C LEU A 45 5.34 10.04 3.88
N PRO A 46 4.18 10.55 3.44
CA PRO A 46 2.95 10.45 4.20
C PRO A 46 2.51 8.99 4.23
N LEU A 47 3.13 8.22 5.11
CA LEU A 47 2.89 6.81 5.29
C LEU A 47 1.61 6.66 6.09
N PHE A 48 0.77 5.74 5.67
CA PHE A 48 -0.38 5.32 6.45
C PHE A 48 -0.33 3.81 6.65
N ASP A 49 -0.81 3.39 7.81
CA ASP A 49 -0.88 2.00 8.24
C ASP A 49 -2.17 1.83 9.03
N LEU A 50 -3.14 1.18 8.39
CA LEU A 50 -4.49 0.99 8.92
C LEU A 50 -4.78 -0.50 8.97
N TRP A 51 -4.90 -1.03 10.18
CA TRP A 51 -5.23 -2.42 10.42
C TRP A 51 -5.95 -2.54 11.76
N ASP A 52 -6.70 -3.62 11.94
CA ASP A 52 -7.36 -3.96 13.20
C ASP A 52 -6.99 -5.40 13.58
N GLU A 53 -6.76 -5.63 14.87
CA GLU A 53 -6.59 -6.98 15.43
C GLU A 53 -7.89 -7.78 15.33
N ASN A 54 -9.02 -7.09 15.43
CA ASN A 54 -10.34 -7.69 15.37
C ASN A 54 -10.78 -7.88 13.92
N PRO A 55 -11.19 -9.09 13.53
CA PRO A 55 -11.70 -9.29 12.18
C PRO A 55 -13.09 -8.68 12.00
N LEU A 56 -13.40 -8.34 10.76
CA LEU A 56 -14.76 -8.01 10.34
C LEU A 56 -15.53 -9.30 10.05
N ASP A 57 -16.74 -9.40 10.59
CA ASP A 57 -17.63 -10.53 10.35
C ASP A 57 -18.71 -10.14 9.32
N ASP A 58 -18.89 -10.99 8.31
CA ASP A 58 -20.00 -10.90 7.35
C ASP A 58 -21.14 -11.83 7.81
N PRO A 59 -22.41 -11.38 7.79
CA PRO A 59 -23.56 -12.17 8.24
C PRO A 59 -23.74 -13.52 7.52
N LYS A 60 -23.17 -13.70 6.33
CA LYS A 60 -23.24 -14.96 5.56
C LYS A 60 -22.08 -15.90 5.87
N GLY A 61 -21.25 -15.59 6.86
CA GLY A 61 -20.21 -16.51 7.35
C GLY A 61 -18.78 -16.17 6.91
N GLY A 62 -18.56 -15.04 6.26
CA GLY A 62 -17.20 -14.53 6.02
C GLY A 62 -16.58 -13.94 7.28
N ARG A 63 -15.27 -14.09 7.45
CA ARG A 63 -14.49 -13.41 8.48
C ARG A 63 -13.20 -12.86 7.87
N LEU A 64 -12.98 -11.55 8.00
CA LEU A 64 -11.93 -10.83 7.30
C LEU A 64 -10.97 -10.17 8.29
N TRP A 65 -9.70 -10.60 8.26
CA TRP A 65 -8.58 -9.81 8.79
C TRP A 65 -7.94 -9.05 7.64
N TYR A 66 -7.51 -7.82 7.89
CA TYR A 66 -6.93 -7.01 6.84
C TYR A 66 -5.97 -5.94 7.36
N SER A 67 -5.13 -5.44 6.45
CA SER A 67 -4.34 -4.23 6.63
C SER A 67 -4.25 -3.46 5.31
N PHE A 68 -4.27 -2.14 5.42
CA PHE A 68 -3.95 -1.20 4.36
C PHE A 68 -2.71 -0.42 4.76
N ARG A 69 -1.64 -0.60 3.99
CA ARG A 69 -0.37 0.09 4.23
C ARG A 69 0.14 0.73 2.96
N GLY A 70 0.58 1.98 3.03
CA GLY A 70 0.95 2.68 1.81
C GLY A 70 1.54 4.07 2.01
N ILE A 71 1.70 4.76 0.89
CA ILE A 71 2.07 6.17 0.81
C ILE A 71 0.84 6.90 0.26
N GLU A 72 0.33 7.87 1.02
CA GLU A 72 -0.86 8.63 0.63
C GLU A 72 -0.75 9.13 -0.82
N LYS A 73 -1.87 9.05 -1.54
CA LYS A 73 -2.02 9.49 -2.94
C LYS A 73 -1.11 8.81 -3.96
N THR A 74 -0.33 7.79 -3.56
CA THR A 74 0.66 7.15 -4.44
C THR A 74 0.40 5.65 -4.56
N THR A 75 0.48 4.93 -3.44
CA THR A 75 0.32 3.47 -3.41
C THR A 75 -0.37 3.01 -2.16
N VAL A 76 -1.08 1.89 -2.26
CA VAL A 76 -1.57 1.16 -1.10
C VAL A 76 -1.48 -0.33 -1.34
N ASN A 77 -1.02 -1.05 -0.34
CA ASN A 77 -1.06 -2.49 -0.29
C ASN A 77 -2.19 -2.92 0.63
N PHE A 78 -3.12 -3.71 0.10
CA PHE A 78 -4.19 -4.35 0.84
C PHE A 78 -3.80 -5.81 1.09
N THR A 79 -3.41 -6.11 2.32
CA THR A 79 -3.17 -7.50 2.76
C THR A 79 -4.41 -7.98 3.47
N PHE A 80 -4.90 -9.17 3.15
CA PHE A 80 -6.06 -9.70 3.86
C PHE A 80 -6.07 -11.21 3.93
N ARG A 81 -6.74 -11.70 4.97
CA ARG A 81 -7.14 -13.09 5.17
C ARG A 81 -8.66 -13.14 5.27
N LEU A 82 -9.30 -13.77 4.31
CA LEU A 82 -10.72 -14.08 4.31
C LEU A 82 -10.89 -15.56 4.69
N LEU A 83 -11.45 -15.84 5.86
CA LEU A 83 -11.88 -17.16 6.28
C LEU A 83 -13.38 -17.33 5.96
N ILE A 84 -13.73 -18.44 5.34
CA ILE A 84 -15.10 -18.78 4.97
C ILE A 84 -15.63 -19.84 5.93
N ARG A 85 -16.64 -19.51 6.72
CA ARG A 85 -17.19 -20.42 7.73
C ARG A 85 -18.41 -21.21 7.26
N GLU A 86 -18.99 -20.83 6.13
CA GLU A 86 -20.21 -21.43 5.60
C GLU A 86 -19.97 -21.96 4.17
N SER A 87 -20.38 -23.19 3.91
CA SER A 87 -20.23 -23.82 2.60
C SER A 87 -21.10 -23.15 1.54
N SER A 88 -20.63 -23.15 0.29
CA SER A 88 -21.32 -22.55 -0.88
C SER A 88 -21.56 -21.03 -0.81
N VAL A 89 -21.02 -20.32 0.19
CA VAL A 89 -21.08 -18.87 0.26
C VAL A 89 -19.92 -18.26 -0.52
N THR A 90 -20.23 -17.41 -1.47
CA THR A 90 -19.25 -16.81 -2.39
C THR A 90 -19.31 -15.29 -2.45
N ASN A 91 -20.19 -14.65 -1.68
CA ASN A 91 -20.36 -13.19 -1.70
C ASN A 91 -20.37 -12.67 -0.27
N PHE A 92 -19.46 -11.75 0.03
CA PHE A 92 -19.22 -11.22 1.37
C PHE A 92 -19.23 -9.69 1.35
N GLN A 93 -19.70 -9.10 2.43
CA GLN A 93 -19.74 -7.65 2.63
C GLN A 93 -19.19 -7.30 4.00
N PHE A 94 -18.22 -6.38 4.02
CA PHE A 94 -17.54 -5.94 5.23
C PHE A 94 -17.62 -4.43 5.35
N GLN A 95 -18.01 -3.97 6.53
CA GLN A 95 -18.06 -2.56 6.87
C GLN A 95 -16.65 -2.07 7.22
N LEU A 96 -16.05 -1.23 6.37
CA LEU A 96 -14.73 -0.66 6.64
C LEU A 96 -14.84 0.56 7.56
N ASP A 97 -13.78 0.84 8.31
CA ASP A 97 -13.62 2.10 9.04
C ASP A 97 -13.62 3.28 8.04
N PRO A 98 -14.39 4.35 8.27
CA PRO A 98 -14.38 5.55 7.44
C PRO A 98 -12.99 6.13 7.16
N LYS A 99 -12.04 6.03 8.10
CA LYS A 99 -10.65 6.50 7.91
C LYS A 99 -9.92 5.76 6.79
N ILE A 100 -10.24 4.49 6.58
CA ILE A 100 -9.71 3.70 5.45
C ILE A 100 -10.24 4.28 4.15
N ILE A 101 -11.52 4.61 4.10
CA ILE A 101 -12.13 5.21 2.91
C ILE A 101 -11.51 6.58 2.62
N GLU A 102 -11.28 7.41 3.63
CA GLU A 102 -10.60 8.70 3.47
C GLU A 102 -9.19 8.54 2.87
N ALA A 103 -8.41 7.56 3.35
CA ALA A 103 -7.07 7.28 2.84
C ALA A 103 -7.08 6.69 1.41
N LEU A 104 -8.10 5.88 1.09
CA LEU A 104 -8.24 5.20 -0.19
C LEU A 104 -8.94 6.04 -1.27
N THR A 105 -9.76 7.02 -0.89
CA THR A 105 -10.55 7.85 -1.82
C THR A 105 -9.69 8.48 -2.91
N PRO A 106 -8.54 9.13 -2.60
CA PRO A 106 -7.68 9.69 -3.65
C PRO A 106 -7.15 8.65 -4.64
N LEU A 107 -7.02 7.38 -4.23
CA LEU A 107 -6.52 6.29 -5.07
C LEU A 107 -7.64 5.69 -5.96
N PHE A 108 -8.89 5.72 -5.49
CA PHE A 108 -10.03 5.14 -6.20
C PHE A 108 -10.94 6.17 -6.88
N GLN A 109 -10.66 7.47 -6.78
CA GLN A 109 -11.43 8.54 -7.46
C GLN A 109 -11.56 8.33 -8.98
N GLN A 110 -10.57 7.71 -9.63
CA GLN A 110 -10.62 7.37 -11.06
C GLN A 110 -11.42 6.09 -11.36
N TYR A 111 -11.74 5.33 -10.32
CA TYR A 111 -12.28 3.97 -10.39
C TYR A 111 -13.64 3.87 -9.72
N ASP A 112 -14.37 4.98 -9.59
CA ASP A 112 -15.67 4.97 -8.93
C ASP A 112 -16.55 3.87 -9.53
N ASN A 113 -16.99 2.93 -8.69
CA ASN A 113 -17.75 1.74 -9.09
C ASN A 113 -17.01 0.66 -9.93
N THR A 114 -15.70 0.70 -10.10
CA THR A 114 -14.93 -0.31 -10.84
C THR A 114 -14.87 -1.64 -10.09
N VAL A 115 -15.18 -2.73 -10.78
CA VAL A 115 -14.99 -4.07 -10.25
C VAL A 115 -13.61 -4.56 -10.68
N MET A 116 -12.74 -4.81 -9.71
CA MET A 116 -11.43 -5.40 -9.95
C MET A 116 -11.50 -6.91 -9.79
N SER A 117 -10.71 -7.66 -10.57
CA SER A 117 -10.70 -9.13 -10.53
C SER A 117 -9.28 -9.68 -10.45
N PHE A 118 -9.06 -10.66 -9.58
CA PHE A 118 -7.76 -11.27 -9.33
C PHE A 118 -7.88 -12.80 -9.31
N ALA A 119 -6.90 -13.50 -9.87
CA ALA A 119 -6.76 -14.94 -9.63
C ALA A 119 -6.12 -15.14 -8.25
N VAL A 120 -6.81 -15.85 -7.36
CA VAL A 120 -6.37 -16.07 -5.97
C VAL A 120 -6.40 -17.56 -5.62
N PRO A 121 -5.50 -18.03 -4.75
CA PRO A 121 -5.62 -19.35 -4.15
C PRO A 121 -6.72 -19.34 -3.09
N VAL A 122 -7.63 -20.32 -3.18
CA VAL A 122 -8.51 -20.72 -2.09
C VAL A 122 -7.93 -21.99 -1.47
N THR A 123 -7.61 -21.93 -0.19
CA THR A 123 -6.94 -23.00 0.55
C THR A 123 -7.92 -23.66 1.52
N ASP A 124 -8.03 -24.98 1.46
CA ASP A 124 -8.65 -25.78 2.52
C ASP A 124 -7.63 -25.88 3.67
N ILE A 125 -7.91 -25.22 4.79
CA ILE A 125 -6.97 -25.13 5.92
C ILE A 125 -6.68 -26.52 6.54
N GLU A 126 -7.69 -27.38 6.62
CA GLU A 126 -7.57 -28.69 7.25
C GLU A 126 -6.77 -29.64 6.37
N LYS A 127 -7.08 -29.68 5.07
CA LYS A 127 -6.41 -30.57 4.10
C LYS A 127 -5.10 -30.01 3.57
N LYS A 128 -4.83 -28.72 3.78
CA LYS A 128 -3.66 -27.99 3.23
C LYS A 128 -3.55 -28.09 1.70
N THR A 129 -4.69 -28.16 1.02
CA THR A 129 -4.78 -28.16 -0.43
C THR A 129 -5.28 -26.80 -0.92
N TRP A 130 -4.89 -26.41 -2.12
CA TRP A 130 -5.29 -25.14 -2.70
C TRP A 130 -5.81 -25.29 -4.12
N ARG A 131 -6.63 -24.34 -4.54
CA ARG A 131 -7.21 -24.26 -5.89
C ARG A 131 -7.39 -22.81 -6.30
N VAL A 132 -7.37 -22.53 -7.61
CA VAL A 132 -7.43 -21.15 -8.12
C VAL A 132 -8.87 -20.72 -8.34
N TRP A 133 -9.25 -19.60 -7.74
CA TRP A 133 -10.53 -18.94 -7.94
C TRP A 133 -10.31 -17.50 -8.42
N THR A 134 -11.36 -16.90 -8.98
CA THR A 134 -11.35 -15.48 -9.27
C THR A 134 -12.03 -14.72 -8.14
N LEU A 135 -11.29 -13.80 -7.53
CA LEU A 135 -11.80 -12.85 -6.56
C LEU A 135 -12.17 -11.56 -7.27
N PHE A 136 -13.40 -11.13 -7.09
CA PHE A 136 -13.89 -9.82 -7.48
C PHE A 136 -13.94 -8.93 -6.24
N PHE A 137 -13.33 -7.77 -6.36
CA PHE A 137 -13.17 -6.79 -5.31
C PHE A 137 -13.85 -5.49 -5.74
N ARG A 138 -14.64 -4.92 -4.82
CA ARG A 138 -15.26 -3.62 -5.02
C ARG A 138 -15.44 -2.91 -3.68
N ILE A 139 -15.15 -1.63 -3.62
CA ILE A 139 -15.54 -0.76 -2.51
C ILE A 139 -16.68 0.14 -3.00
N VAL A 140 -17.78 0.18 -2.24
CA VAL A 140 -18.90 1.09 -2.50
C VAL A 140 -19.18 1.83 -1.21
N GLU A 141 -19.05 3.16 -1.23
CA GLU A 141 -19.09 4.00 -0.03
C GLU A 141 -18.06 3.51 1.00
N ASN A 142 -18.51 2.89 2.07
CA ASN A 142 -17.69 2.32 3.15
C ASN A 142 -17.82 0.78 3.26
N THR A 143 -18.42 0.14 2.27
CA THR A 143 -18.61 -1.31 2.22
C THR A 143 -17.63 -1.94 1.24
N LEU A 144 -16.75 -2.81 1.76
CA LEU A 144 -15.97 -3.73 0.96
C LEU A 144 -16.82 -4.93 0.55
N ARG A 145 -16.93 -5.17 -0.75
CA ARG A 145 -17.62 -6.32 -1.33
C ARG A 145 -16.59 -7.25 -1.98
N ILE A 146 -16.59 -8.51 -1.54
CA ILE A 146 -15.78 -9.57 -2.11
C ILE A 146 -16.71 -10.62 -2.70
N SER A 147 -16.47 -11.02 -3.95
CA SER A 147 -17.14 -12.14 -4.59
C SER A 147 -16.12 -13.14 -5.12
N LEU A 148 -16.36 -14.43 -4.91
CA LEU A 148 -15.52 -15.52 -5.37
C LEU A 148 -16.25 -16.29 -6.46
N LYS A 149 -15.57 -16.53 -7.59
CA LYS A 149 -16.09 -17.43 -8.64
C LYS A 149 -15.08 -18.54 -8.92
N PRO A 150 -15.54 -19.79 -9.08
CA PRO A 150 -14.65 -20.84 -9.52
C PRO A 150 -14.11 -20.49 -10.90
N ASN A 151 -12.92 -21.01 -11.21
CA ASN A 151 -12.38 -20.91 -12.55
C ASN A 151 -13.39 -21.52 -13.56
N PRO A 152 -13.73 -20.86 -14.68
CA PRO A 152 -14.70 -21.38 -15.65
C PRO A 152 -14.34 -22.76 -16.22
N PHE A 153 -13.09 -23.22 -16.08
CA PHE A 153 -12.65 -24.54 -16.51
C PHE A 153 -12.86 -25.66 -15.47
N THR A 154 -13.31 -25.36 -14.25
CA THR A 154 -13.59 -26.36 -13.19
C THR A 154 -15.08 -26.43 -12.88
N THR A 155 -15.75 -27.50 -13.35
CA THR A 155 -17.22 -27.60 -13.34
C THR A 155 -17.85 -28.03 -12.01
N ASN A 156 -17.06 -28.50 -11.04
CA ASN A 156 -17.57 -29.02 -9.76
C ASN A 156 -16.87 -28.43 -8.52
N ASP A 157 -16.06 -27.38 -8.68
CA ASP A 157 -15.40 -26.75 -7.55
C ASP A 157 -16.40 -25.87 -6.76
N ARG A 158 -16.42 -26.04 -5.44
CA ARG A 158 -17.31 -25.32 -4.52
C ARG A 158 -16.55 -24.89 -3.29
N ILE A 159 -16.94 -23.74 -2.75
CA ILE A 159 -16.49 -23.28 -1.44
C ILE A 159 -17.02 -24.21 -0.35
N GLN A 160 -16.15 -24.57 0.57
CA GLN A 160 -16.41 -25.35 1.77
C GLN A 160 -16.18 -24.46 3.01
N ALA A 161 -16.87 -24.78 4.10
CA ALA A 161 -16.51 -24.22 5.41
C ALA A 161 -15.06 -24.59 5.75
N GLY A 162 -14.30 -23.62 6.27
CA GLY A 162 -12.87 -23.75 6.57
C GLY A 162 -11.94 -23.37 5.41
N ASP A 163 -12.47 -23.04 4.24
CA ASP A 163 -11.67 -22.44 3.17
C ASP A 163 -11.19 -21.04 3.55
N GLU A 164 -10.00 -20.67 3.07
CA GLU A 164 -9.48 -19.31 3.18
C GLU A 164 -8.88 -18.77 1.89
N VAL A 165 -8.87 -17.45 1.79
CA VAL A 165 -8.04 -16.69 0.84
C VAL A 165 -7.11 -15.80 1.67
N PHE A 166 -5.81 -16.02 1.55
CA PHE A 166 -4.79 -15.13 2.13
C PHE A 166 -3.92 -14.58 1.02
N THR A 167 -3.98 -13.26 0.80
CA THR A 167 -3.26 -12.61 -0.29
C THR A 167 -3.02 -11.12 -0.01
N SER A 168 -2.22 -10.51 -0.87
CA SER A 168 -1.83 -9.10 -0.82
C SER A 168 -1.98 -8.49 -2.19
N ILE A 169 -2.72 -7.40 -2.30
CA ILE A 169 -3.00 -6.70 -3.56
C ILE A 169 -2.43 -5.30 -3.45
N GLN A 170 -1.46 -4.98 -4.32
CA GLN A 170 -0.91 -3.64 -4.42
C GLN A 170 -1.66 -2.83 -5.46
N PHE A 171 -2.22 -1.71 -5.04
CA PHE A 171 -2.78 -0.70 -5.90
C PHE A 171 -1.75 0.41 -6.09
N HIS A 172 -1.42 0.66 -7.36
CA HIS A 172 -0.61 1.79 -7.76
C HIS A 172 -1.54 2.81 -8.40
N CYS A 173 -1.53 4.05 -7.91
CA CYS A 173 -2.27 5.15 -8.52
C CYS A 173 -1.24 6.08 -9.20
N PRO A 174 -0.80 5.75 -10.42
CA PRO A 174 0.01 6.67 -11.19
C PRO A 174 -0.83 7.93 -11.50
N PRO A 175 -0.20 9.10 -11.69
CA PRO A 175 -0.88 10.29 -12.21
C PRO A 175 -1.20 10.11 -13.70
N PHE A 176 -1.94 9.08 -14.07
CA PHE A 176 -2.44 8.95 -15.43
C PHE A 176 -3.71 9.79 -15.57
N ASN A 177 -3.66 10.74 -16.50
CA ASN A 177 -4.82 11.50 -16.93
C ASN A 177 -5.57 10.64 -17.95
N PHE A 178 -6.47 9.77 -17.48
CA PHE A 178 -7.35 8.98 -18.37
C PHE A 178 -8.49 9.83 -18.97
N ASP A 179 -8.50 11.14 -18.69
CA ASP A 179 -9.24 12.13 -19.46
C ASP A 179 -8.64 12.23 -20.87
N GLU A 180 -8.95 11.25 -21.72
CA GLU A 180 -9.07 11.55 -23.14
C GLU A 180 -10.12 12.66 -23.25
N LYS A 181 -9.65 13.87 -23.58
CA LYS A 181 -10.51 14.96 -24.03
C LYS A 181 -11.37 14.42 -25.18
N LYS A 182 -12.62 14.08 -24.89
CA LYS A 182 -13.68 14.00 -25.90
C LYS A 182 -14.20 15.40 -26.18
#